data_AF-A0A8J5XN00-F1
#
_entry.id   AF-A0A8J5XN00-F1
#
_cell.length_a   1.000
_cell.length_b   1.000
_cell.length_c   1.000
_cell.angle_alpha   90.00
_cell.angle_beta   90.00
_cell.angle_gamma   90.00
#
_symmetry.space_group_name_H-M   'P 1'
#
loop_
_entity.id
_entity.type
_entity.pdbx_description
1 polymer ?
#
loop_
_entity_poly.entity_id
_entity_poly.type
_entity_poly.pdbx_seq_one_letter_code
_entity_poly.pdbx_strand_id
1 'polypeptide(L)'
;MSVELSEYEQQRLEHIRRNHEMLVRLGLVDADAPVAGTGAASSAIKPKAPRRRAHVSAIAPESLRRSARARGVEPDYTKEVIDTFGDELDRQAEHGAKRARARSGRDGDEGERGDGDGDGDGDGDGIDDARARREILESTTAFLRESRAALLQFVTSTDGAAPADGAGWRAEAARRWGELAGAAAPKGGAQRDWELYVRSRLSTPPPPSPHDLLQEYYAHDAWSLLCVCVLMSRVSSWATKHRCISAFFAKYPTPTSFAQRVIDGGQTDELRALIHSLGLFDDRVRSLAAITTAFLAGDDRFEVGLEPAHKVHGVGQFGVHSFLIFVRDQGATLKASDAALVTFCNWRRKQTPEAVVQKLQQDEHGARAQARLAEGGGVEVVGAPAAASPAAHVDATDRAGSRARAARARMPAAAGLRTSKRGRC
;
A
#
# COMPACT_ATOMS: atom_id res chain seq x y z
N MET A 1 -3.10 -13.91 27.20
CA MET A 1 -4.18 -12.89 27.17
C MET A 1 -4.54 -12.65 25.72
N SER A 2 -5.81 -12.41 25.38
CA SER A 2 -6.20 -12.17 23.98
C SER A 2 -5.91 -10.74 23.61
N VAL A 3 -5.06 -10.50 22.61
CA VAL A 3 -4.79 -9.16 22.09
C VAL A 3 -6.01 -8.66 21.33
N GLU A 4 -6.59 -7.53 21.74
CA GLU A 4 -7.70 -6.89 21.04
C GLU A 4 -7.11 -6.06 19.89
N LEU A 5 -7.17 -6.61 18.67
CA LEU A 5 -6.61 -5.95 17.47
C LEU A 5 -7.24 -4.58 17.26
N SER A 6 -6.39 -3.58 17.00
CA SER A 6 -6.83 -2.23 16.64
C SER A 6 -7.62 -2.21 15.32
N GLU A 7 -8.45 -1.18 15.12
CA GLU A 7 -9.14 -0.95 13.83
C GLU A 7 -8.14 -0.90 12.65
N TYR A 8 -6.92 -0.42 12.90
CA TYR A 8 -5.82 -0.41 11.93
C TYR A 8 -5.42 -1.82 11.49
N GLU A 9 -5.21 -2.72 12.45
CA GLU A 9 -4.83 -4.11 12.17
C GLU A 9 -5.97 -4.91 11.56
N GLN A 10 -7.22 -4.67 11.99
CA GLN A 10 -8.41 -5.31 11.41
C GLN A 10 -8.56 -4.99 9.91
N GLN A 11 -8.46 -3.71 9.53
CA GLN A 11 -8.56 -3.31 8.11
C GLN A 11 -7.36 -3.80 7.28
N ARG A 12 -6.15 -3.82 7.86
CA ARG A 12 -4.95 -4.46 7.25
C ARG A 12 -5.22 -5.94 6.93
N LEU A 13 -5.74 -6.70 7.89
CA LEU A 13 -6.10 -8.10 7.69
C LEU A 13 -7.20 -8.28 6.65
N GLU A 14 -8.18 -7.37 6.57
CA GLU A 14 -9.21 -7.41 5.52
C GLU A 14 -8.62 -7.20 4.11
N HIS A 15 -7.64 -6.32 3.93
CA HIS A 15 -6.94 -6.19 2.64
C HIS A 15 -6.16 -7.45 2.27
N ILE A 16 -5.51 -8.10 3.25
CA ILE A 16 -4.84 -9.40 3.06
C ILE A 16 -5.86 -10.47 2.65
N ARG A 17 -6.93 -10.62 3.41
CA ARG A 17 -8.02 -11.57 3.17
C ARG A 17 -8.62 -11.39 1.78
N ARG A 18 -8.94 -10.16 1.38
CA ARG A 18 -9.47 -9.80 0.05
C ARG A 18 -8.50 -10.10 -1.10
N ASN A 19 -7.21 -9.81 -0.91
CA ASN A 19 -6.21 -10.18 -1.90
C ASN A 19 -6.11 -11.70 -2.05
N HIS A 20 -6.16 -12.45 -0.95
CA HIS A 20 -6.18 -13.91 -0.98
C HIS A 20 -7.46 -14.45 -1.67
N GLU A 21 -8.66 -13.93 -1.37
CA GLU A 21 -9.89 -14.27 -2.11
C GLU A 21 -9.71 -14.11 -3.64
N MET A 22 -8.98 -13.06 -4.06
CA MET A 22 -8.68 -12.82 -5.46
C MET A 22 -7.66 -13.82 -6.03
N LEU A 23 -6.63 -14.22 -5.28
CA LEU A 23 -5.71 -15.29 -5.68
C LEU A 23 -6.42 -16.64 -5.85
N VAL A 24 -7.32 -16.97 -4.92
CA VAL A 24 -8.14 -18.20 -4.94
C VAL A 24 -9.13 -18.18 -6.11
N ARG A 25 -9.80 -17.04 -6.36
CA ARG A 25 -10.61 -16.84 -7.59
C ARG A 25 -9.80 -17.02 -8.87
N LEU A 26 -8.51 -16.70 -8.80
CA LEU A 26 -7.56 -16.92 -9.88
C LEU A 26 -6.84 -18.28 -9.82
N GLY A 27 -7.23 -19.21 -8.94
CA GLY A 27 -6.60 -20.54 -8.85
C GLY A 27 -5.08 -20.51 -8.69
N LEU A 28 -4.54 -19.45 -8.09
CA LEU A 28 -3.09 -19.25 -7.88
C LEU A 28 -2.65 -19.79 -6.50
N VAL A 29 -3.63 -19.99 -5.62
CA VAL A 29 -3.50 -20.43 -4.24
C VAL A 29 -4.76 -21.24 -3.91
N ASP A 30 -4.61 -22.33 -3.17
CA ASP A 30 -5.74 -23.15 -2.71
C ASP A 30 -6.62 -22.38 -1.72
N ALA A 31 -7.94 -22.65 -1.73
CA ALA A 31 -8.90 -21.98 -0.85
C ALA A 31 -8.65 -22.23 0.65
N ASP A 32 -8.05 -23.38 0.98
CA ASP A 32 -7.71 -23.78 2.34
C ASP A 32 -6.27 -23.40 2.73
N ALA A 33 -5.50 -22.76 1.84
CA ALA A 33 -4.13 -22.37 2.13
C ALA A 33 -4.07 -21.32 3.26
N PRO A 34 -3.20 -21.50 4.27
CA PRO A 34 -3.16 -20.59 5.41
C PRO A 34 -2.72 -19.19 4.97
N VAL A 35 -3.62 -18.21 5.13
CA VAL A 35 -3.31 -16.80 4.83
C VAL A 35 -2.35 -16.28 5.90
N ALA A 36 -1.10 -16.02 5.52
CA ALA A 36 -0.08 -15.48 6.42
C ALA A 36 -0.57 -14.22 7.13
N GLY A 37 -0.84 -14.35 8.44
CA GLY A 37 -1.31 -13.26 9.32
C GLY A 37 -2.73 -13.42 9.86
N THR A 38 -3.55 -14.36 9.38
CA THR A 38 -4.91 -14.61 9.92
C THR A 38 -4.93 -15.67 11.03
N GLY A 39 -3.90 -16.51 11.10
CA GLY A 39 -3.76 -17.65 12.01
C GLY A 39 -3.49 -17.31 13.49
N ALA A 40 -4.30 -16.44 14.10
CA ALA A 40 -4.28 -16.20 15.55
C ALA A 40 -5.63 -15.75 16.15
N ALA A 41 -6.64 -15.40 15.34
CA ALA A 41 -7.89 -14.77 15.81
C ALA A 41 -9.13 -15.67 15.75
N SER A 42 -8.98 -16.97 15.50
CA SER A 42 -10.10 -17.94 15.49
C SER A 42 -10.43 -18.43 16.91
N SER A 43 -11.04 -17.57 17.73
CA SER A 43 -11.80 -18.01 18.89
C SER A 43 -13.03 -17.12 19.09
N ALA A 44 -14.18 -17.74 19.37
CA ALA A 44 -15.49 -17.12 19.22
C ALA A 44 -15.68 -15.82 20.03
N ILE A 45 -15.82 -14.70 19.32
CA ILE A 45 -16.07 -13.37 19.90
C ILE A 45 -17.53 -13.29 20.37
N LYS A 46 -17.75 -13.15 21.68
CA LYS A 46 -19.03 -12.73 22.25
C LYS A 46 -19.00 -11.23 22.58
N PRO A 47 -20.07 -10.46 22.30
CA PRO A 47 -20.10 -9.04 22.60
C PRO A 47 -20.16 -8.80 24.11
N LYS A 48 -19.39 -7.83 24.61
CA LYS A 48 -19.51 -7.29 25.98
C LYS A 48 -19.72 -5.78 25.94
N ALA A 49 -20.47 -5.27 26.90
CA ALA A 49 -20.95 -3.88 26.92
C ALA A 49 -19.82 -2.83 26.98
N PRO A 50 -20.00 -1.64 26.39
CA PRO A 50 -18.94 -0.64 26.26
C PRO A 50 -18.51 -0.05 27.61
N ARG A 51 -17.22 -0.10 27.91
CA ARG A 51 -16.60 0.65 29.01
C ARG A 51 -16.33 2.09 28.57
N ARG A 52 -16.64 3.06 29.44
CA ARG A 52 -16.37 4.49 29.21
C ARG A 52 -14.85 4.72 29.20
N ARG A 53 -14.29 5.27 28.12
CA ARG A 53 -12.88 5.72 28.07
C ARG A 53 -12.75 7.11 28.70
N ALA A 54 -11.59 7.37 29.31
CA ALA A 54 -11.26 8.68 29.88
C ALA A 54 -11.00 9.72 28.77
N HIS A 55 -11.16 11.00 29.13
CA HIS A 55 -11.11 12.12 28.19
C HIS A 55 -9.68 12.63 27.99
N VAL A 56 -9.06 12.29 26.86
CA VAL A 56 -7.81 12.93 26.40
C VAL A 56 -8.16 14.23 25.68
N SER A 57 -7.53 15.34 26.06
CA SER A 57 -7.75 16.65 25.44
C SER A 57 -7.23 16.68 24.00
N ALA A 58 -8.10 17.09 23.06
CA ALA A 58 -7.72 17.19 21.66
C ALA A 58 -6.80 18.40 21.41
N ILE A 59 -5.61 18.14 20.85
CA ILE A 59 -4.77 19.18 20.25
C ILE A 59 -5.44 19.61 18.93
N ALA A 60 -5.67 20.91 18.76
CA ALA A 60 -6.34 21.44 17.58
C ALA A 60 -5.48 21.27 16.30
N PRO A 61 -6.03 20.76 15.18
CA PRO A 61 -5.26 20.59 13.94
C PRO A 61 -5.00 21.94 13.26
N GLU A 62 -3.73 22.24 13.03
CA GLU A 62 -3.28 23.48 12.38
C GLU A 62 -3.49 23.43 10.85
N SER A 63 -4.70 23.76 10.37
CA SER A 63 -5.03 23.71 8.94
C SER A 63 -5.77 24.94 8.39
N LEU A 64 -5.11 26.11 8.43
CA LEU A 64 -5.55 27.32 7.70
C LEU A 64 -4.45 27.93 6.80
N ARG A 65 -3.76 27.09 6.01
CA ARG A 65 -2.95 27.59 4.88
C ARG A 65 -3.83 27.84 3.65
N ARG A 66 -4.31 29.07 3.48
CA ARG A 66 -4.95 29.55 2.24
C ARG A 66 -3.99 29.40 1.05
N SER A 67 -4.52 29.09 -0.14
CA SER A 67 -3.69 29.03 -1.35
C SER A 67 -3.15 30.41 -1.70
N ALA A 68 -1.94 30.47 -2.28
CA ALA A 68 -1.29 31.73 -2.64
C ALA A 68 -2.07 32.57 -3.67
N ARG A 69 -3.05 31.97 -4.39
CA ARG A 69 -3.88 32.64 -5.40
C ARG A 69 -5.15 33.29 -4.83
N ALA A 70 -5.46 33.07 -3.55
CA ALA A 70 -6.66 33.58 -2.87
C ALA A 70 -6.31 34.49 -1.67
N ARG A 71 -5.17 35.20 -1.75
CA ARG A 71 -4.83 36.28 -0.81
C ARG A 71 -5.44 37.59 -1.31
N GLY A 72 -6.32 38.19 -0.52
CA GLY A 72 -6.90 39.52 -0.80
C GLY A 72 -8.24 39.54 -1.52
N VAL A 73 -8.87 38.40 -1.80
CA VAL A 73 -10.27 38.35 -2.23
C VAL A 73 -11.14 38.27 -0.97
N GLU A 74 -11.94 39.29 -0.70
CA GLU A 74 -13.00 39.20 0.28
C GLU A 74 -14.08 38.23 -0.23
N PRO A 75 -14.49 37.24 0.56
CA PRO A 75 -15.55 36.31 0.15
C PRO A 75 -16.91 37.01 0.22
N ASP A 76 -17.57 37.08 -0.93
CA ASP A 76 -18.97 37.51 -1.03
C ASP A 76 -19.87 36.39 -0.48
N TYR A 77 -20.12 36.44 0.83
CA TYR A 77 -21.04 35.54 1.51
C TYR A 77 -22.44 36.15 1.53
N THR A 78 -23.32 35.67 0.65
CA THR A 78 -24.75 35.74 0.92
C THR A 78 -25.02 35.01 2.25
N LYS A 79 -25.79 35.61 3.16
CA LYS A 79 -26.12 35.03 4.48
C LYS A 79 -27.17 33.92 4.40
N GLU A 80 -27.25 33.26 3.25
CA GLU A 80 -28.16 32.16 3.00
C GLU A 80 -27.54 30.90 3.58
N VAL A 81 -28.23 30.30 4.55
CA VAL A 81 -27.80 29.05 5.18
C VAL A 81 -27.97 27.93 4.16
N ILE A 82 -26.89 27.57 3.48
CA ILE A 82 -26.86 26.45 2.53
C ILE A 82 -26.93 25.14 3.32
N ASP A 83 -28.17 24.70 3.47
CA ASP A 83 -28.68 23.34 3.67
C ASP A 83 -28.27 22.54 4.93
N THR A 84 -29.29 22.26 5.73
CA THR A 84 -29.28 21.40 6.91
C THR A 84 -29.31 19.91 6.53
N PHE A 85 -28.14 19.31 6.28
CA PHE A 85 -28.01 17.84 6.11
C PHE A 85 -27.03 17.23 7.13
N GLY A 86 -27.56 16.40 8.05
CA GLY A 86 -26.80 15.64 9.04
C GLY A 86 -27.27 15.85 10.49
N ASP A 87 -27.45 17.11 10.88
CA ASP A 87 -27.70 17.54 12.26
C ASP A 87 -28.89 16.87 12.98
N GLU A 88 -29.89 16.36 12.25
CA GLU A 88 -31.08 15.74 12.87
C GLU A 88 -30.77 14.35 13.45
N LEU A 89 -29.94 13.55 12.77
CA LEU A 89 -29.49 12.25 13.27
C LEU A 89 -28.54 12.44 14.46
N ASP A 90 -27.63 13.42 14.37
CA ASP A 90 -26.70 13.75 15.47
C ASP A 90 -27.44 14.36 16.68
N ARG A 91 -28.45 15.22 16.48
CA ARG A 91 -29.31 15.72 17.57
C ARG A 91 -30.12 14.61 18.24
N GLN A 92 -30.62 13.63 17.48
CA GLN A 92 -31.31 12.47 18.07
C GLN A 92 -30.35 11.60 18.90
N ALA A 93 -29.13 11.38 18.41
CA ALA A 93 -28.07 10.69 19.17
C ALA A 93 -27.70 11.45 20.47
N GLU A 94 -27.54 12.77 20.40
CA GLU A 94 -27.26 13.60 21.58
C GLU A 94 -28.39 13.60 22.61
N HIS A 95 -29.65 13.71 22.18
CA HIS A 95 -30.79 13.69 23.12
C HIS A 95 -30.95 12.32 23.79
N GLY A 96 -30.66 11.22 23.08
CA GLY A 96 -30.55 9.89 23.68
C GLY A 96 -29.46 9.82 24.75
N ALA A 97 -28.26 10.33 24.44
CA ALA A 97 -27.13 10.36 25.37
C ALA A 97 -27.38 11.24 26.61
N LYS A 98 -28.02 12.41 26.45
CA LYS A 98 -28.41 13.30 27.54
C LYS A 98 -29.46 12.66 28.46
N ARG A 99 -30.46 11.97 27.92
CA ARG A 99 -31.45 11.18 28.71
C ARG A 99 -30.82 10.03 29.48
N ALA A 100 -29.80 9.36 28.92
CA ALA A 100 -29.07 8.30 29.62
C ALA A 100 -28.25 8.86 30.81
N ARG A 101 -27.56 9.99 30.63
CA ARG A 101 -26.78 10.65 31.70
C ARG A 101 -27.64 11.15 32.85
N ALA A 102 -28.83 11.69 32.56
CA ALA A 102 -29.77 12.17 33.58
C ALA A 102 -30.32 11.06 34.51
N ARG A 103 -30.21 9.77 34.12
CA ARG A 103 -30.63 8.63 34.94
C ARG A 103 -29.53 8.01 35.80
N SER A 104 -28.27 8.46 35.67
CA SER A 104 -27.11 7.88 36.37
C SER A 104 -26.34 8.88 37.23
N GLY A 105 -27.00 9.98 37.64
CA GLY A 105 -26.36 11.13 38.29
C GLY A 105 -27.05 11.54 39.59
N ARG A 106 -27.20 10.59 40.53
CA ARG A 106 -27.58 10.87 41.91
C ARG A 106 -26.77 9.94 42.82
N ASP A 107 -26.18 10.55 43.85
CA ASP A 107 -25.37 9.99 44.95
C ASP A 107 -23.84 10.16 44.79
N GLY A 108 -23.20 10.67 45.86
CA GLY A 108 -21.75 10.83 46.01
C GLY A 108 -21.27 12.29 45.99
N ASP A 109 -20.78 12.77 47.14
CA ASP A 109 -20.39 14.16 47.44
C ASP A 109 -19.05 14.18 48.20
N GLU A 110 -18.29 15.28 48.11
CA GLU A 110 -17.03 15.61 48.83
C GLU A 110 -15.87 14.55 48.79
N GLY A 111 -14.57 14.89 48.75
CA GLY A 111 -13.87 16.16 48.72
C GLY A 111 -12.34 15.93 48.70
N GLU A 112 -11.59 16.93 49.16
CA GLU A 112 -10.14 16.93 49.45
C GLU A 112 -9.10 16.97 48.31
N ARG A 113 -8.00 17.68 48.61
CA ARG A 113 -6.82 17.90 47.75
C ARG A 113 -5.66 17.10 48.31
N GLY A 114 -4.89 16.44 47.46
CA GLY A 114 -3.63 15.81 47.84
C GLY A 114 -2.60 15.94 46.73
N ASP A 115 -1.60 16.78 46.95
CA ASP A 115 -0.35 16.73 46.18
C ASP A 115 0.39 15.43 46.57
N GLY A 116 0.86 14.69 45.58
CA GLY A 116 1.51 13.40 45.80
C GLY A 116 2.30 12.95 44.59
N ASP A 117 3.62 13.15 44.65
CA ASP A 117 4.56 12.50 43.75
C ASP A 117 4.42 10.97 43.86
N GLY A 118 4.36 10.30 42.72
CA GLY A 118 4.10 8.86 42.65
C GLY A 118 4.74 8.27 41.41
N ASP A 119 6.03 7.98 41.48
CA ASP A 119 6.69 7.03 40.59
C ASP A 119 5.92 5.70 40.66
N GLY A 120 5.48 5.20 39.50
CA GLY A 120 4.65 4.01 39.39
C GLY A 120 4.93 3.26 38.09
N ASP A 121 5.70 2.18 38.20
CA ASP A 121 6.18 1.37 37.08
C ASP A 121 5.04 0.90 36.16
N GLY A 122 5.16 1.22 34.85
CA GLY A 122 4.15 0.93 33.82
C GLY A 122 4.69 0.25 32.56
N ASP A 123 5.93 -0.25 32.58
CA ASP A 123 6.67 -0.66 31.38
C ASP A 123 6.36 -2.08 30.85
N GLY A 124 5.25 -2.70 31.28
CA GLY A 124 4.85 -4.04 30.83
C GLY A 124 4.08 -4.06 29.50
N ASP A 125 3.06 -3.20 29.36
CA ASP A 125 2.02 -3.35 28.32
C ASP A 125 2.48 -2.84 26.94
N GLY A 126 3.42 -1.89 26.91
CA GLY A 126 3.91 -1.28 25.66
C GLY A 126 4.86 -2.16 24.84
N ILE A 127 5.55 -3.12 25.48
CA ILE A 127 6.52 -3.98 24.80
C ILE A 127 5.79 -5.06 23.99
N ASP A 128 4.75 -5.67 24.55
CA ASP A 128 3.95 -6.69 23.87
C ASP A 128 3.13 -6.10 22.71
N ASP A 129 2.58 -4.90 22.85
CA ASP A 129 1.91 -4.15 21.77
C ASP A 129 2.89 -3.80 20.63
N ALA A 130 4.09 -3.30 20.95
CA ALA A 130 5.12 -3.02 19.95
C ALA A 130 5.63 -4.29 19.24
N ARG A 131 5.71 -5.42 19.96
CA ARG A 131 6.05 -6.72 19.41
C ARG A 131 4.97 -7.24 18.47
N ALA A 132 3.70 -7.25 18.89
CA ALA A 132 2.57 -7.72 18.09
C ALA A 132 2.45 -6.94 16.78
N ARG A 133 2.60 -5.61 16.82
CA ARG A 133 2.61 -4.75 15.61
C ARG A 133 3.74 -5.09 14.65
N ARG A 134 4.94 -5.42 15.16
CA ARG A 134 6.07 -5.85 14.33
C ARG A 134 5.77 -7.19 13.66
N GLU A 135 5.30 -8.18 14.42
CA GLU A 135 4.93 -9.50 13.90
C GLU A 135 3.83 -9.41 12.82
N ILE A 136 2.82 -8.55 13.02
CA ILE A 136 1.78 -8.26 12.04
C ILE A 136 2.35 -7.59 10.76
N LEU A 137 3.26 -6.62 10.89
CA LEU A 137 3.89 -5.95 9.75
C LEU A 137 4.79 -6.92 8.96
N GLU A 138 5.56 -7.77 9.64
CA GLU A 138 6.40 -8.80 9.03
C GLU A 138 5.55 -9.83 8.30
N SER A 139 4.47 -10.32 8.92
CA SER A 139 3.50 -11.22 8.27
C SER A 139 2.83 -10.59 7.05
N THR A 140 2.46 -9.30 7.13
CA THR A 140 1.92 -8.57 5.97
C THR A 140 2.95 -8.48 4.84
N THR A 141 4.21 -8.19 5.19
CA THR A 141 5.31 -8.09 4.23
C THR A 141 5.58 -9.42 3.54
N ALA A 142 5.50 -10.54 4.28
CA ALA A 142 5.57 -11.89 3.73
C ALA A 142 4.39 -12.19 2.78
N PHE A 143 3.15 -11.99 3.24
CA PHE A 143 1.95 -12.17 2.43
C PHE A 143 2.00 -11.37 1.12
N LEU A 144 2.42 -10.09 1.17
CA LEU A 144 2.56 -9.25 -0.02
C LEU A 144 3.64 -9.77 -0.97
N ARG A 145 4.72 -10.37 -0.45
CA ARG A 145 5.78 -10.98 -1.27
C ARG A 145 5.27 -12.22 -2.00
N GLU A 146 4.64 -13.13 -1.26
CA GLU A 146 4.05 -14.38 -1.78
C GLU A 146 2.93 -14.10 -2.79
N SER A 147 2.00 -13.21 -2.43
CA SER A 147 0.91 -12.78 -3.32
C SER A 147 1.44 -12.17 -4.61
N ARG A 148 2.45 -11.28 -4.53
CA ARG A 148 3.08 -10.70 -5.72
C ARG A 148 3.76 -11.76 -6.56
N ALA A 149 4.46 -12.74 -5.97
CA ALA A 149 5.07 -13.84 -6.71
C ALA A 149 4.01 -14.69 -7.45
N ALA A 150 2.94 -15.10 -6.78
CA ALA A 150 1.83 -15.85 -7.38
C ALA A 150 1.15 -15.07 -8.52
N LEU A 151 0.95 -13.76 -8.36
CA LEU A 151 0.39 -12.89 -9.40
C LEU A 151 1.34 -12.71 -10.60
N LEU A 152 2.63 -12.56 -10.32
CA LEU A 152 3.71 -12.37 -11.28
C LEU A 152 4.12 -13.65 -11.99
N GLN A 153 3.65 -14.83 -11.58
CA GLN A 153 4.05 -16.10 -12.18
C GLN A 153 3.90 -16.07 -13.70
N PHE A 154 2.82 -15.48 -14.25
CA PHE A 154 2.60 -15.35 -15.70
C PHE A 154 3.48 -14.30 -16.39
N VAL A 155 4.04 -13.34 -15.65
CA VAL A 155 4.86 -12.22 -16.18
C VAL A 155 6.35 -12.54 -16.11
N THR A 156 6.75 -13.38 -15.14
CA THR A 156 8.15 -13.65 -14.77
C THR A 156 8.58 -15.11 -14.91
N SER A 157 7.66 -16.05 -15.11
CA SER A 157 7.94 -17.47 -15.37
C SER A 157 8.86 -17.66 -16.58
N THR A 158 10.05 -18.18 -16.34
CA THR A 158 10.87 -18.89 -17.34
C THR A 158 10.32 -20.28 -17.70
N ASP A 159 9.26 -20.71 -17.00
CA ASP A 159 8.93 -22.12 -16.75
C ASP A 159 7.72 -22.60 -17.58
N GLY A 160 7.26 -21.79 -18.55
CA GLY A 160 6.15 -22.12 -19.44
C GLY A 160 4.74 -21.86 -18.90
N ALA A 161 4.56 -21.18 -17.75
CA ALA A 161 3.24 -20.90 -17.19
C ALA A 161 2.44 -19.79 -17.93
N ALA A 162 3.07 -19.07 -18.86
CA ALA A 162 2.41 -18.07 -19.69
C ALA A 162 1.59 -18.74 -20.82
N PRO A 163 0.43 -18.19 -21.21
CA PRO A 163 -0.33 -18.70 -22.33
C PRO A 163 0.48 -18.79 -23.63
N ALA A 164 0.38 -19.92 -24.33
CA ALA A 164 1.15 -20.18 -25.56
C ALA A 164 0.63 -19.42 -26.80
N ASP A 165 -0.61 -18.93 -26.77
CA ASP A 165 -1.23 -18.22 -27.88
C ASP A 165 -2.15 -17.07 -27.42
N GLY A 166 -2.60 -16.26 -28.38
CA GLY A 166 -3.48 -15.13 -28.14
C GLY A 166 -4.87 -15.50 -27.60
N ALA A 167 -5.34 -16.73 -27.81
CA ALA A 167 -6.63 -17.18 -27.26
C ALA A 167 -6.52 -17.47 -25.76
N GLY A 168 -5.41 -18.09 -25.33
CA GLY A 168 -5.07 -18.26 -23.91
C GLY A 168 -4.83 -16.93 -23.20
N TRP A 169 -4.14 -15.97 -23.83
CA TRP A 169 -4.00 -14.61 -23.29
C TRP A 169 -5.35 -13.88 -23.17
N ARG A 170 -6.25 -14.04 -24.13
CA ARG A 170 -7.63 -13.53 -24.04
C ARG A 170 -8.41 -14.17 -22.88
N ALA A 171 -8.31 -15.48 -22.72
CA ALA A 171 -8.94 -16.20 -21.61
C ALA A 171 -8.40 -15.71 -20.25
N GLU A 172 -7.09 -15.47 -20.14
CA GLU A 172 -6.47 -14.90 -18.95
C GLU A 172 -6.97 -13.48 -18.64
N ALA A 173 -7.15 -12.63 -19.67
CA ALA A 173 -7.74 -11.31 -19.53
C ALA A 173 -9.17 -11.36 -18.98
N ALA A 174 -10.03 -12.23 -19.55
CA ALA A 174 -11.41 -12.42 -19.12
C ALA A 174 -11.49 -12.99 -17.68
N ARG A 175 -10.63 -13.95 -17.35
CA ARG A 175 -10.54 -14.56 -16.01
C ARG A 175 -10.18 -13.54 -14.93
N ARG A 176 -9.21 -12.64 -15.20
CA ARG A 176 -8.82 -11.56 -14.29
C ARG A 176 -9.86 -10.46 -14.19
N TRP A 177 -10.27 -9.92 -15.32
CA TRP A 177 -10.94 -8.62 -15.42
C TRP A 177 -12.40 -8.68 -15.87
N GLY A 178 -12.88 -9.87 -16.23
CA GLY A 178 -14.22 -10.17 -16.76
C GLY A 178 -14.33 -10.01 -18.28
N GLU A 179 -15.44 -10.47 -18.83
CA GLU A 179 -15.70 -10.59 -20.29
C GLU A 179 -15.57 -9.30 -21.11
N LEU A 180 -15.63 -8.11 -20.49
CA LEU A 180 -15.44 -6.84 -21.20
C LEU A 180 -13.96 -6.49 -21.45
N ALA A 181 -13.02 -7.30 -20.95
CA ALA A 181 -11.59 -7.11 -21.16
C ALA A 181 -11.24 -7.22 -22.66
N GLY A 182 -10.84 -6.11 -23.26
CA GLY A 182 -10.44 -6.02 -24.68
C GLY A 182 -11.62 -6.09 -25.65
N ALA A 183 -12.86 -5.85 -25.18
CA ALA A 183 -14.07 -5.95 -25.99
C ALA A 183 -14.18 -4.91 -27.13
N ALA A 184 -13.55 -3.74 -26.98
CA ALA A 184 -13.37 -2.80 -28.09
C ALA A 184 -12.21 -3.22 -29.00
N ALA A 185 -12.25 -2.88 -30.29
CA ALA A 185 -11.10 -3.05 -31.18
C ALA A 185 -9.97 -2.05 -30.83
N PRO A 186 -8.69 -2.41 -31.02
CA PRO A 186 -7.58 -1.47 -30.95
C PRO A 186 -7.73 -0.31 -31.97
N LYS A 187 -7.13 0.85 -31.69
CA LYS A 187 -7.08 1.94 -32.68
C LYS A 187 -6.39 1.45 -33.96
N GLY A 188 -6.97 1.81 -35.10
CA GLY A 188 -6.53 1.33 -36.42
C GLY A 188 -7.21 0.03 -36.87
N GLY A 189 -8.05 -0.61 -36.05
CA GLY A 189 -8.84 -1.78 -36.45
C GLY A 189 -8.04 -3.07 -36.66
N ALA A 190 -6.78 -3.09 -36.22
CA ALA A 190 -5.92 -4.28 -36.26
C ALA A 190 -6.42 -5.38 -35.31
N GLN A 191 -5.97 -6.61 -35.55
CA GLN A 191 -6.14 -7.71 -34.58
C GLN A 191 -5.39 -7.37 -33.29
N ARG A 192 -6.08 -7.54 -32.15
CA ARG A 192 -5.55 -7.26 -30.80
C ARG A 192 -4.38 -8.18 -30.45
N ASP A 193 -3.25 -7.60 -30.07
CA ASP A 193 -2.16 -8.30 -29.39
C ASP A 193 -2.57 -8.56 -27.94
N TRP A 194 -3.08 -9.77 -27.69
CA TRP A 194 -3.57 -10.17 -26.36
C TRP A 194 -2.46 -10.35 -25.33
N GLU A 195 -1.23 -10.69 -25.75
CA GLU A 195 -0.09 -10.76 -24.83
C GLU A 195 0.25 -9.36 -24.32
N LEU A 196 0.44 -8.40 -25.24
CA LEU A 196 0.70 -7.01 -24.90
C LEU A 196 -0.48 -6.39 -24.12
N TYR A 197 -1.72 -6.75 -24.46
CA TYR A 197 -2.92 -6.35 -23.72
C TYR A 197 -2.82 -6.72 -22.24
N VAL A 198 -2.54 -7.99 -21.93
CA VAL A 198 -2.47 -8.49 -20.56
C VAL A 198 -1.21 -7.98 -19.86
N ARG A 199 -0.03 -8.16 -20.46
CA ARG A 199 1.27 -7.81 -19.83
C ARG A 199 1.40 -6.32 -19.53
N SER A 200 0.80 -5.43 -20.33
CA SER A 200 0.83 -3.99 -20.05
C SER A 200 -0.10 -3.56 -18.91
N ARG A 201 -1.15 -4.34 -18.60
CA ARG A 201 -2.13 -4.07 -17.54
C ARG A 201 -1.76 -4.68 -16.21
N LEU A 202 -1.03 -5.80 -16.23
CA LEU A 202 -0.40 -6.38 -15.05
C LEU A 202 0.72 -5.48 -14.51
N SER A 203 0.91 -5.52 -13.20
CA SER A 203 2.02 -4.83 -12.55
C SER A 203 3.31 -5.63 -12.60
N THR A 204 4.42 -4.90 -12.62
CA THR A 204 5.72 -5.35 -12.09
C THR A 204 5.97 -4.56 -10.81
N PRO A 205 5.40 -4.99 -9.66
CA PRO A 205 5.48 -4.23 -8.42
C PRO A 205 6.89 -4.29 -7.80
N PRO A 206 7.31 -3.22 -7.09
CA PRO A 206 8.52 -3.22 -6.27
C PRO A 206 8.44 -4.31 -5.17
N PRO A 207 9.54 -4.59 -4.44
CA PRO A 207 9.49 -5.36 -3.20
C PRO A 207 8.54 -4.71 -2.17
N PRO A 208 7.88 -5.48 -1.29
CA PRO A 208 7.05 -4.93 -0.22
C PRO A 208 7.87 -4.03 0.73
N SER A 209 7.30 -2.89 1.13
CA SER A 209 7.97 -1.92 2.00
C SER A 209 7.41 -1.92 3.43
N PRO A 210 8.17 -1.44 4.43
CA PRO A 210 7.67 -1.29 5.79
C PRO A 210 6.70 -0.11 5.94
N HIS A 211 6.35 0.60 4.85
CA HIS A 211 5.49 1.79 4.89
C HIS A 211 3.99 1.47 4.73
N ASP A 212 3.63 0.22 4.44
CA ASP A 212 2.25 -0.27 4.45
C ASP A 212 1.26 0.57 3.60
N LEU A 213 1.71 1.04 2.44
CA LEU A 213 0.89 1.93 1.61
C LEU A 213 -0.26 1.14 0.97
N LEU A 214 -1.48 1.70 0.91
CA LEU A 214 -2.63 1.05 0.25
C LEU A 214 -2.32 0.59 -1.18
N GLN A 215 -1.51 1.37 -1.91
CA GLN A 215 -1.00 1.01 -3.24
C GLN A 215 -0.35 -0.38 -3.26
N GLU A 216 0.34 -0.78 -2.20
CA GLU A 216 1.06 -2.05 -2.11
C GLU A 216 0.17 -3.29 -2.12
N TYR A 217 -1.06 -3.15 -1.63
CA TYR A 217 -2.07 -4.22 -1.65
C TYR A 217 -2.74 -4.32 -3.02
N TYR A 218 -3.03 -3.19 -3.65
CA TYR A 218 -3.85 -3.13 -4.86
C TYR A 218 -3.05 -3.00 -6.17
N ALA A 219 -1.72 -3.01 -6.11
CA ALA A 219 -0.83 -3.02 -7.26
C ALA A 219 -0.64 -4.41 -7.91
N HIS A 220 -1.67 -5.26 -7.91
CA HIS A 220 -1.65 -6.51 -8.69
C HIS A 220 -1.92 -6.26 -10.18
N ASP A 221 -2.72 -5.24 -10.48
CA ASP A 221 -2.88 -4.66 -11.81
C ASP A 221 -3.05 -3.14 -11.73
N ALA A 222 -3.03 -2.49 -12.90
CA ALA A 222 -3.14 -1.04 -12.97
C ALA A 222 -4.54 -0.50 -12.64
N TRP A 223 -5.62 -1.26 -12.87
CA TRP A 223 -6.99 -0.79 -12.61
C TRP A 223 -7.22 -0.65 -11.11
N SER A 224 -6.97 -1.71 -10.35
CA SER A 224 -7.13 -1.74 -8.89
C SER A 224 -6.32 -0.62 -8.24
N LEU A 225 -5.06 -0.44 -8.62
CA LEU A 225 -4.22 0.65 -8.12
C LEU A 225 -4.78 2.03 -8.43
N LEU A 226 -5.21 2.30 -9.67
CA LEU A 226 -5.68 3.61 -10.08
C LEU A 226 -7.01 3.97 -9.40
N CYS A 227 -7.91 3.01 -9.25
CA CYS A 227 -9.14 3.16 -8.45
C CYS A 227 -8.79 3.53 -6.99
N VAL A 228 -7.82 2.85 -6.39
CA VAL A 228 -7.32 3.14 -5.03
C VAL A 228 -6.71 4.53 -4.91
N CYS A 229 -5.93 4.97 -5.90
CA CYS A 229 -5.40 6.33 -5.96
C CYS A 229 -6.51 7.40 -6.07
N VAL A 230 -7.54 7.15 -6.88
CA VAL A 230 -8.71 8.05 -6.99
C VAL A 230 -9.50 8.10 -5.70
N LEU A 231 -9.75 6.96 -5.05
CA LEU A 231 -10.54 6.90 -3.81
C LEU A 231 -9.81 7.55 -2.62
N MET A 232 -8.51 7.36 -2.46
CA MET A 232 -7.77 8.01 -1.37
C MET A 232 -7.41 9.49 -1.63
N SER A 233 -7.52 9.97 -2.87
CA SER A 233 -7.14 11.33 -3.23
C SER A 233 -7.93 12.36 -2.40
N ARG A 234 -7.19 13.29 -1.76
CA ARG A 234 -7.72 14.34 -0.88
C ARG A 234 -8.46 13.83 0.37
N VAL A 235 -8.25 12.57 0.79
CA VAL A 235 -8.82 12.00 2.03
C VAL A 235 -7.72 11.85 3.08
N SER A 236 -7.86 12.53 4.22
CA SER A 236 -6.92 12.43 5.35
C SER A 236 -7.22 11.24 6.27
N SER A 237 -8.51 10.96 6.52
CA SER A 237 -8.93 9.88 7.42
C SER A 237 -8.48 8.51 6.91
N TRP A 238 -7.66 7.84 7.73
CA TRP A 238 -7.17 6.51 7.44
C TRP A 238 -8.29 5.46 7.50
N ALA A 239 -9.09 5.45 8.57
CA ALA A 239 -10.19 4.49 8.72
C ALA A 239 -11.21 4.62 7.58
N THR A 240 -11.59 5.86 7.22
CA THR A 240 -12.57 6.13 6.16
C THR A 240 -12.08 5.63 4.80
N LYS A 241 -10.83 5.94 4.40
CA LYS A 241 -10.32 5.50 3.09
C LYS A 241 -10.20 3.97 3.02
N HIS A 242 -9.73 3.30 4.08
CA HIS A 242 -9.59 1.84 4.11
C HIS A 242 -10.94 1.14 4.02
N ARG A 243 -11.91 1.54 4.86
CA ARG A 243 -13.28 1.01 4.84
C ARG A 243 -13.96 1.18 3.48
N CYS A 244 -13.92 2.39 2.91
CA CYS A 244 -14.58 2.67 1.62
C CYS A 244 -13.90 1.96 0.45
N ILE A 245 -12.57 1.82 0.45
CA ILE A 245 -11.82 1.06 -0.56
C ILE A 245 -12.12 -0.44 -0.45
N SER A 246 -12.11 -0.98 0.76
CA SER A 246 -12.47 -2.38 1.00
C SER A 246 -13.90 -2.67 0.53
N ALA A 247 -14.87 -1.83 0.90
CA ALA A 247 -16.26 -1.97 0.48
C ALA A 247 -16.50 -1.73 -1.02
N PHE A 248 -15.67 -0.91 -1.68
CA PHE A 248 -15.68 -0.75 -3.14
C PHE A 248 -15.33 -2.07 -3.86
N PHE A 249 -14.18 -2.69 -3.54
CA PHE A 249 -13.83 -4.01 -4.11
C PHE A 249 -14.66 -5.15 -3.52
N ALA A 250 -15.28 -4.93 -2.35
CA ALA A 250 -16.53 -5.50 -1.85
C ALA A 250 -17.52 -5.84 -2.97
N LYS A 251 -18.02 -4.76 -3.58
CA LYS A 251 -19.12 -4.76 -4.54
C LYS A 251 -18.66 -4.96 -5.99
N TYR A 252 -17.47 -4.46 -6.32
CA TYR A 252 -16.92 -4.39 -7.67
C TYR A 252 -15.53 -5.05 -7.71
N PRO A 253 -15.44 -6.38 -7.66
CA PRO A 253 -14.16 -7.10 -7.62
C PRO A 253 -13.37 -7.07 -8.94
N THR A 254 -13.99 -6.67 -10.05
CA THR A 254 -13.35 -6.57 -11.38
C THR A 254 -13.79 -5.31 -12.14
N PRO A 255 -13.00 -4.79 -13.09
CA PRO A 255 -13.41 -3.69 -13.95
C PRO A 255 -14.68 -3.99 -14.74
N THR A 256 -14.87 -5.22 -15.25
CA THR A 256 -16.14 -5.61 -15.89
C THR A 256 -17.33 -5.49 -14.94
N SER A 257 -17.20 -5.95 -13.70
CA SER A 257 -18.29 -5.84 -12.71
C SER A 257 -18.65 -4.40 -12.36
N PHE A 258 -17.66 -3.49 -12.39
CA PHE A 258 -17.89 -2.05 -12.23
C PHE A 258 -18.57 -1.46 -13.47
N ALA A 259 -18.09 -1.77 -14.68
CA ALA A 259 -18.65 -1.28 -15.93
C ALA A 259 -20.13 -1.66 -16.07
N GLN A 260 -20.45 -2.97 -16.00
CA GLN A 260 -21.81 -3.48 -16.17
C GLN A 260 -22.80 -2.88 -15.17
N ARG A 261 -22.39 -2.67 -13.92
CA ARG A 261 -23.27 -2.15 -12.86
C ARG A 261 -23.40 -0.64 -12.89
N VAL A 262 -22.28 0.08 -12.97
CA VAL A 262 -22.24 1.53 -12.74
C VAL A 262 -22.22 2.33 -14.04
N ILE A 263 -21.47 1.90 -15.05
CA ILE A 263 -21.33 2.61 -16.33
C ILE A 263 -22.52 2.29 -17.24
N ASP A 264 -22.79 1.00 -17.44
CA ASP A 264 -23.85 0.51 -18.34
C ASP A 264 -25.20 0.46 -17.62
N GLY A 265 -25.22 -0.08 -16.39
CA GLY A 265 -26.41 -0.25 -15.56
C GLY A 265 -26.81 0.97 -14.70
N GLY A 266 -26.01 2.03 -14.68
CA GLY A 266 -26.33 3.29 -13.99
C GLY A 266 -26.46 3.23 -12.46
N GLN A 267 -26.01 2.15 -11.78
CA GLN A 267 -26.15 1.90 -10.33
C GLN A 267 -25.27 2.80 -9.44
N THR A 268 -25.29 4.10 -9.70
CA THR A 268 -24.46 5.11 -9.02
C THR A 268 -24.85 5.33 -7.56
N ASP A 269 -26.11 5.11 -7.17
CA ASP A 269 -26.54 5.28 -5.76
C ASP A 269 -25.96 4.21 -4.83
N GLU A 270 -25.83 2.97 -5.29
CA GLU A 270 -25.14 1.93 -4.52
C GLU A 270 -23.66 2.27 -4.33
N LEU A 271 -23.01 2.79 -5.38
CA LEU A 271 -21.65 3.33 -5.26
C LEU A 271 -21.61 4.55 -4.31
N ARG A 272 -22.60 5.44 -4.35
CA ARG A 272 -22.73 6.60 -3.45
C ARG A 272 -22.78 6.15 -1.99
N ALA A 273 -23.60 5.17 -1.65
CA ALA A 273 -23.65 4.61 -0.30
C ALA A 273 -22.26 4.16 0.20
N LEU A 274 -21.48 3.47 -0.64
CA LEU A 274 -20.15 2.96 -0.28
C LEU A 274 -19.08 4.06 -0.08
N ILE A 275 -19.09 5.11 -0.91
CA ILE A 275 -18.01 6.10 -0.98
C ILE A 275 -18.40 7.55 -0.63
N HIS A 276 -19.64 7.84 -0.22
CA HIS A 276 -20.09 9.21 0.12
C HIS A 276 -19.18 9.90 1.15
N SER A 277 -18.73 9.16 2.17
CA SER A 277 -17.86 9.67 3.24
C SER A 277 -16.44 10.07 2.80
N LEU A 278 -16.07 9.85 1.52
CA LEU A 278 -14.85 10.36 0.91
C LEU A 278 -15.02 11.76 0.29
N GLY A 279 -16.25 12.27 0.15
CA GLY A 279 -16.58 13.51 -0.56
C GLY A 279 -16.24 13.45 -2.07
N LEU A 280 -16.44 14.56 -2.79
CA LEU A 280 -16.15 14.70 -4.22
C LEU A 280 -16.78 13.60 -5.10
N PHE A 281 -17.99 13.14 -4.74
CA PHE A 281 -18.55 11.91 -5.26
C PHE A 281 -18.64 11.88 -6.79
N ASP A 282 -19.28 12.87 -7.42
CA ASP A 282 -19.54 12.84 -8.86
C ASP A 282 -18.23 12.85 -9.68
N ASP A 283 -17.20 13.57 -9.20
CA ASP A 283 -15.85 13.54 -9.79
C ASP A 283 -15.16 12.19 -9.58
N ARG A 284 -15.32 11.53 -8.42
CA ARG A 284 -14.81 10.17 -8.19
C ARG A 284 -15.50 9.16 -9.11
N VAL A 285 -16.82 9.22 -9.29
CA VAL A 285 -17.54 8.36 -10.25
C VAL A 285 -17.02 8.56 -11.66
N ARG A 286 -16.92 9.82 -12.13
CA ARG A 286 -16.40 10.14 -13.48
C ARG A 286 -14.97 9.63 -13.67
N SER A 287 -14.14 9.72 -12.62
CA SER A 287 -12.76 9.21 -12.61
C SER A 287 -12.68 7.68 -12.65
N LEU A 288 -13.48 6.98 -11.83
CA LEU A 288 -13.55 5.51 -11.81
C LEU A 288 -14.08 4.95 -13.13
N ALA A 289 -15.10 5.60 -13.71
CA ALA A 289 -15.60 5.27 -15.04
C ALA A 289 -14.50 5.44 -16.10
N ALA A 290 -13.82 6.60 -16.13
CA ALA A 290 -12.75 6.85 -17.09
C ALA A 290 -11.57 5.87 -16.99
N ILE A 291 -11.16 5.50 -15.76
CA ILE A 291 -10.14 4.46 -15.52
C ILE A 291 -10.62 3.11 -16.06
N THR A 292 -11.85 2.72 -15.74
CA THR A 292 -12.41 1.43 -16.14
C THR A 292 -12.57 1.32 -17.66
N THR A 293 -13.11 2.35 -18.32
CA THR A 293 -13.24 2.40 -19.78
C THR A 293 -11.87 2.39 -20.46
N ALA A 294 -10.90 3.19 -20.00
CA ALA A 294 -9.55 3.21 -20.57
C ALA A 294 -8.83 1.86 -20.39
N PHE A 295 -9.05 1.17 -19.27
CA PHE A 295 -8.47 -0.12 -18.99
C PHE A 295 -9.07 -1.22 -19.87
N LEU A 296 -10.40 -1.37 -19.86
CA LEU A 296 -11.11 -2.41 -20.63
C LEU A 296 -11.02 -2.21 -22.14
N ALA A 297 -11.39 -1.02 -22.61
CA ALA A 297 -11.57 -0.71 -24.03
C ALA A 297 -10.35 -0.05 -24.70
N GLY A 298 -9.25 0.15 -23.95
CA GLY A 298 -8.03 0.76 -24.47
C GLY A 298 -7.30 -0.07 -25.52
N ASP A 299 -6.25 0.55 -26.08
CA ASP A 299 -5.28 -0.11 -26.95
C ASP A 299 -4.53 -1.24 -26.21
N ASP A 300 -3.77 -2.02 -26.96
CA ASP A 300 -3.05 -3.19 -26.44
C ASP A 300 -2.08 -2.76 -25.33
N ARG A 301 -1.29 -1.72 -25.55
CA ARG A 301 -0.46 -1.15 -24.49
C ARG A 301 -1.25 -0.16 -23.62
N PHE A 302 -1.50 -0.53 -22.36
CA PHE A 302 -2.00 0.40 -21.34
C PHE A 302 -0.86 1.20 -20.71
N GLU A 303 -0.76 2.49 -21.02
CA GLU A 303 0.11 3.45 -20.29
C GLU A 303 -0.73 4.61 -19.72
N VAL A 304 -0.24 5.20 -18.63
CA VAL A 304 -0.90 6.31 -17.94
C VAL A 304 0.09 7.43 -17.68
N GLY A 305 -0.27 8.65 -18.07
CA GLY A 305 0.61 9.81 -18.02
C GLY A 305 -0.13 11.14 -17.84
N LEU A 306 0.64 12.23 -17.78
CA LEU A 306 0.10 13.58 -17.78
C LEU A 306 -0.14 14.12 -19.19
N GLU A 307 0.60 13.61 -20.18
CA GLU A 307 0.49 13.99 -21.58
C GLU A 307 -0.85 13.54 -22.19
N PRO A 308 -1.44 14.32 -23.13
CA PRO A 308 -2.77 14.04 -23.70
C PRO A 308 -2.95 12.61 -24.24
N ALA A 309 -1.91 12.02 -24.83
CA ALA A 309 -1.95 10.67 -25.40
C ALA A 309 -2.15 9.55 -24.36
N HIS A 310 -1.80 9.78 -23.10
CA HIS A 310 -1.90 8.81 -22.00
C HIS A 310 -2.74 9.33 -20.83
N LYS A 311 -3.51 10.41 -21.06
CA LYS A 311 -4.23 11.10 -20.01
C LYS A 311 -5.55 10.40 -19.70
N VAL A 312 -5.65 9.81 -18.51
CA VAL A 312 -6.92 9.32 -17.95
C VAL A 312 -7.55 10.43 -17.10
N HIS A 313 -8.86 10.67 -17.25
CA HIS A 313 -9.59 11.63 -16.43
C HIS A 313 -9.54 11.23 -14.95
N GLY A 314 -9.44 12.21 -14.04
CA GLY A 314 -9.26 11.97 -12.60
C GLY A 314 -7.84 11.58 -12.18
N VAL A 315 -7.04 10.99 -13.07
CA VAL A 315 -5.67 10.56 -12.75
C VAL A 315 -4.71 11.75 -12.84
N GLY A 316 -4.52 12.44 -11.72
CA GLY A 316 -3.50 13.49 -11.53
C GLY A 316 -2.08 12.95 -11.32
N GLN A 317 -1.13 13.85 -11.05
CA GLN A 317 0.29 13.49 -10.84
C GLN A 317 0.49 12.42 -9.76
N PHE A 318 -0.28 12.45 -8.67
CA PHE A 318 -0.25 11.43 -7.62
C PHE A 318 -0.57 10.02 -8.14
N GLY A 319 -1.60 9.89 -9.00
CA GLY A 319 -1.98 8.62 -9.61
C GLY A 319 -0.97 8.15 -10.66
N VAL A 320 -0.46 9.06 -11.49
CA VAL A 320 0.62 8.76 -12.45
C VAL A 320 1.89 8.29 -11.72
N HIS A 321 2.33 9.00 -10.68
CA HIS A 321 3.49 8.58 -9.88
C HIS A 321 3.25 7.23 -9.20
N SER A 322 2.05 7.00 -8.65
CA SER A 322 1.71 5.70 -8.06
C SER A 322 1.76 4.58 -9.11
N PHE A 323 1.22 4.79 -10.31
CA PHE A 323 1.31 3.85 -11.43
C PHE A 323 2.77 3.53 -11.79
N LEU A 324 3.62 4.55 -11.98
CA LEU A 324 5.03 4.35 -12.31
C LEU A 324 5.81 3.65 -11.19
N ILE A 325 5.51 3.94 -9.91
CA ILE A 325 6.16 3.30 -8.76
C ILE A 325 5.73 1.84 -8.61
N PHE A 326 4.42 1.57 -8.61
CA PHE A 326 3.87 0.29 -8.16
C PHE A 326 3.44 -0.66 -9.29
N VAL A 327 3.24 -0.18 -10.52
CA VAL A 327 2.96 -1.02 -11.71
C VAL A 327 4.21 -1.21 -12.56
N ARG A 328 5.19 -0.30 -12.48
CA ARG A 328 6.38 -0.27 -13.36
C ARG A 328 7.73 -0.27 -12.63
N ASP A 329 7.75 -0.49 -11.31
CA ASP A 329 8.94 -0.44 -10.43
C ASP A 329 9.90 0.74 -10.64
N GLN A 330 9.39 1.91 -11.03
CA GLN A 330 10.22 3.10 -11.25
C GLN A 330 10.54 3.86 -9.94
N GLY A 331 10.18 3.30 -8.78
CA GLY A 331 10.34 3.97 -7.48
C GLY A 331 11.78 4.33 -7.10
N ALA A 332 12.77 3.62 -7.64
CA ALA A 332 14.18 3.96 -7.44
C ALA A 332 14.59 5.26 -8.16
N THR A 333 14.14 5.44 -9.41
CA THR A 333 14.56 6.55 -10.30
C THR A 333 13.60 7.73 -10.28
N LEU A 334 12.32 7.52 -9.99
CA LEU A 334 11.30 8.56 -9.99
C LEU A 334 11.51 9.60 -8.88
N LYS A 335 11.30 10.87 -9.23
CA LYS A 335 11.19 11.99 -8.29
C LYS A 335 9.73 12.28 -7.97
N ALA A 336 9.19 11.58 -6.97
CA ALA A 336 7.84 11.81 -6.48
C ALA A 336 7.66 13.21 -5.86
N SER A 337 6.42 13.69 -5.82
CA SER A 337 6.00 14.97 -5.22
C SER A 337 5.08 14.82 -3.99
N ASP A 338 4.43 13.67 -3.84
CA ASP A 338 3.61 13.33 -2.67
C ASP A 338 4.49 12.81 -1.51
N ALA A 339 4.16 13.14 -0.26
CA ALA A 339 4.99 12.84 0.90
C ALA A 339 5.14 11.33 1.19
N ALA A 340 4.09 10.53 1.00
CA ALA A 340 4.14 9.09 1.18
C ALA A 340 4.96 8.44 0.05
N LEU A 341 4.75 8.89 -1.19
CA LEU A 341 5.52 8.42 -2.34
C LEU A 341 7.00 8.82 -2.28
N VAL A 342 7.33 10.01 -1.77
CA VAL A 342 8.71 10.46 -1.52
C VAL A 342 9.39 9.54 -0.49
N THR A 343 8.67 9.20 0.60
CA THR A 343 9.16 8.29 1.63
C THR A 343 9.44 6.91 1.04
N PHE A 344 8.50 6.35 0.28
CA PHE A 344 8.67 5.08 -0.43
C PHE A 344 9.85 5.10 -1.41
N CYS A 345 9.96 6.12 -2.27
CA CYS A 345 11.08 6.25 -3.22
C CYS A 345 12.43 6.36 -2.51
N ASN A 346 12.50 7.07 -1.37
CA ASN A 346 13.71 7.17 -0.56
C ASN A 346 14.11 5.82 0.06
N TRP A 347 13.13 5.00 0.45
CA TRP A 347 13.38 3.62 0.88
C TRP A 347 13.80 2.74 -0.30
N ARG A 348 13.07 2.75 -1.43
CA ARG A 348 13.35 1.91 -2.62
C ARG A 348 14.74 2.15 -3.19
N ARG A 349 15.23 3.40 -3.18
CA ARG A 349 16.61 3.76 -3.55
C ARG A 349 17.70 3.09 -2.70
N LYS A 350 17.41 2.76 -1.44
CA LYS A 350 18.33 2.05 -0.53
C LYS A 350 18.29 0.52 -0.72
N GLN A 351 17.31 0.00 -1.46
CA GLN A 351 17.14 -1.43 -1.75
C GLN A 351 17.84 -1.81 -3.07
N THR A 352 19.13 -1.53 -3.20
CA THR A 352 19.94 -2.09 -4.30
C THR A 352 20.12 -3.61 -4.09
N PRO A 353 20.34 -4.40 -5.15
CA PRO A 353 20.57 -5.85 -5.01
C PRO A 353 21.68 -6.18 -4.00
N GLU A 354 22.75 -5.40 -4.02
CA GLU A 354 23.89 -5.51 -3.09
C GLU A 354 23.50 -5.24 -1.63
N ALA A 355 22.67 -4.22 -1.37
CA ALA A 355 22.19 -3.90 -0.03
C ALA A 355 21.22 -4.96 0.51
N VAL A 356 20.41 -5.58 -0.36
CA VAL A 356 19.53 -6.71 0.01
C VAL A 356 20.36 -7.94 0.38
N VAL A 357 21.40 -8.28 -0.41
CA VAL A 357 22.30 -9.40 -0.10
C VAL A 357 23.07 -9.15 1.21
N GLN A 358 23.62 -7.95 1.42
CA GLN A 358 24.31 -7.61 2.67
C GLN A 358 23.39 -7.68 3.88
N LYS A 359 22.12 -7.23 3.75
CA LYS A 359 21.17 -7.32 4.85
C LYS A 359 20.81 -8.77 5.17
N LEU A 360 20.53 -9.60 4.17
CA LEU A 360 20.24 -11.03 4.38
C LEU A 360 21.41 -11.74 5.08
N GLN A 361 22.65 -11.45 4.69
CA GLN A 361 23.85 -11.97 5.35
C GLN A 361 23.98 -11.50 6.81
N GLN A 362 23.62 -10.26 7.12
CA GLN A 362 23.61 -9.74 8.49
C GLN A 362 22.50 -10.36 9.34
N ASP A 363 21.29 -10.48 8.79
CA ASP A 363 20.13 -11.07 9.46
C ASP A 363 20.38 -12.58 9.76
N GLU A 364 20.95 -13.34 8.82
CA GLU A 364 21.40 -14.73 9.05
C GLU A 364 22.49 -14.82 10.13
N HIS A 365 23.48 -13.93 10.11
CA HIS A 365 24.58 -13.97 11.06
C HIS A 365 24.12 -13.60 12.48
N GLY A 366 23.13 -12.70 12.59
CA GLY A 366 22.45 -12.36 13.83
C GLY A 366 21.61 -13.51 14.38
N ALA A 367 20.81 -14.16 13.53
CA ALA A 367 20.01 -15.33 13.91
C ALA A 367 20.89 -16.49 14.42
N ARG A 368 22.02 -16.77 13.74
CA ARG A 368 23.01 -17.78 14.19
C ARG A 368 23.68 -17.41 15.51
N ALA A 369 23.91 -16.12 15.78
CA ALA A 369 24.44 -15.67 17.07
C ALA A 369 23.42 -15.83 18.20
N GLN A 370 22.14 -15.51 17.95
CA GLN A 370 21.06 -15.69 18.92
C GLN A 370 20.80 -17.17 19.24
N ALA A 371 20.80 -18.06 18.23
CA ALA A 371 20.70 -19.50 18.45
C ALA A 371 21.83 -20.04 19.36
N ARG A 372 23.09 -19.63 19.11
CA ARG A 372 24.23 -20.01 19.96
C ARG A 372 24.13 -19.52 21.40
N LEU A 373 23.51 -18.35 21.62
CA LEU A 373 23.26 -17.82 22.96
C LEU A 373 22.12 -18.57 23.68
N ALA A 374 21.12 -19.06 22.94
CA ALA A 374 20.07 -19.90 23.50
C ALA A 374 20.55 -21.32 23.84
N GLU A 375 21.47 -21.89 23.04
CA GLU A 375 22.09 -23.20 23.28
C GLU A 375 23.19 -23.17 24.37
N GLY A 376 23.82 -22.00 24.58
CA GLY A 376 24.93 -21.82 25.53
C GLY A 376 24.55 -21.78 27.03
N GLY A 377 23.29 -22.05 27.39
CA GLY A 377 22.82 -22.02 28.78
C GLY A 377 23.31 -23.18 29.67
N GLY A 378 23.92 -24.21 29.09
CA GLY A 378 24.48 -25.36 29.82
C GLY A 378 25.92 -25.13 30.24
N VAL A 379 26.15 -24.59 31.44
CA VAL A 379 27.49 -24.50 32.03
C VAL A 379 27.90 -25.87 32.59
N GLU A 380 28.54 -26.69 31.75
CA GLU A 380 29.24 -27.89 32.21
C GLU A 380 30.67 -27.53 32.63
N VAL A 381 30.95 -27.54 33.94
CA VAL A 381 32.26 -27.22 34.51
C VAL A 381 33.16 -28.45 34.42
N VAL A 382 34.05 -28.51 33.42
CA VAL A 382 35.07 -29.57 33.33
C VAL A 382 36.47 -29.02 33.03
N GLY A 383 37.37 -29.21 33.99
CA GLY A 383 38.75 -29.64 33.74
C GLY A 383 39.68 -28.73 32.92
N ALA A 384 40.49 -27.93 33.62
CA ALA A 384 41.76 -27.47 33.05
C ALA A 384 42.74 -28.65 32.85
N PRO A 385 43.60 -28.59 31.83
CA PRO A 385 44.93 -29.21 31.92
C PRO A 385 46.07 -28.17 31.79
N ALA A 386 47.25 -28.60 32.22
CA ALA A 386 48.40 -27.76 32.52
C ALA A 386 49.21 -27.30 31.28
N ALA A 387 50.13 -26.36 31.55
CA ALA A 387 51.01 -25.73 30.56
C ALA A 387 52.08 -26.67 29.98
N ALA A 388 52.45 -26.42 28.72
CA ALA A 388 53.77 -26.70 28.16
C ALA A 388 54.12 -25.68 27.06
N SER A 389 55.38 -25.25 27.03
CA SER A 389 55.97 -24.27 26.10
C SER A 389 57.50 -24.33 26.30
N PRO A 390 58.40 -23.86 25.40
CA PRO A 390 58.23 -23.39 24.01
C PRO A 390 59.27 -24.03 23.03
N ALA A 391 59.54 -23.34 21.90
CA ALA A 391 60.66 -23.48 20.92
C ALA A 391 60.37 -24.38 19.69
N ALA A 392 60.81 -24.06 18.46
CA ALA A 392 61.67 -22.96 17.95
C ALA A 392 61.32 -22.55 16.49
N HIS A 393 61.99 -21.49 15.98
CA HIS A 393 62.42 -21.18 14.58
C HIS A 393 61.87 -22.03 13.40
N VAL A 394 61.54 -21.55 12.19
CA VAL A 394 61.98 -20.42 11.32
C VAL A 394 60.85 -20.14 10.28
N ASP A 395 60.83 -19.16 9.35
CA ASP A 395 61.75 -18.08 8.92
C ASP A 395 60.97 -16.86 8.37
N ALA A 396 61.64 -15.91 7.69
CA ALA A 396 61.03 -14.80 6.94
C ALA A 396 61.13 -14.91 5.41
N THR A 397 60.08 -14.50 4.69
CA THR A 397 59.96 -14.01 3.28
C THR A 397 58.46 -14.02 2.92
N ASP A 398 57.90 -13.21 2.02
CA ASP A 398 58.46 -12.23 1.08
C ASP A 398 57.52 -11.00 0.98
N ARG A 399 58.02 -9.85 0.51
CA ARG A 399 57.27 -8.58 0.48
C ARG A 399 57.40 -7.84 -0.87
N ALA A 400 56.73 -8.38 -1.88
CA ALA A 400 56.47 -7.73 -3.16
C ALA A 400 55.04 -8.11 -3.64
N GLY A 401 54.27 -7.29 -4.35
CA GLY A 401 54.50 -5.93 -4.84
C GLY A 401 53.32 -5.50 -5.74
N SER A 402 53.43 -4.34 -6.40
CA SER A 402 52.48 -3.79 -7.39
C SER A 402 51.31 -2.95 -6.87
N ARG A 403 51.58 -1.65 -6.69
CA ARG A 403 50.65 -0.59 -7.08
C ARG A 403 50.95 -0.21 -8.53
N ALA A 404 49.98 -0.37 -9.44
CA ALA A 404 50.07 0.20 -10.79
C ALA A 404 48.91 1.17 -11.03
N ARG A 405 49.23 2.41 -11.42
CA ARG A 405 48.26 3.41 -11.91
C ARG A 405 48.38 3.52 -13.42
N ALA A 406 47.26 3.49 -14.12
CA ALA A 406 47.07 4.14 -15.42
C ALA A 406 45.57 4.49 -15.53
N ALA A 407 45.12 5.75 -15.55
CA ALA A 407 45.40 6.85 -16.47
C ALA A 407 44.47 6.84 -17.71
N ARG A 408 43.44 7.69 -17.62
CA ARG A 408 42.71 8.42 -18.69
C ARG A 408 42.79 7.92 -20.15
N ALA A 409 41.63 7.67 -20.73
CA ALA A 409 41.31 8.08 -22.10
C ALA A 409 40.13 9.08 -22.08
N ARG A 410 40.06 9.99 -23.05
CA ARG A 410 39.10 11.12 -23.07
C ARG A 410 38.71 11.41 -24.53
N MET A 411 37.44 11.77 -24.76
CA MET A 411 36.91 12.38 -26.00
C MET A 411 36.77 11.41 -27.21
N PRO A 412 35.97 11.73 -28.27
CA PRO A 412 35.36 13.03 -28.57
C PRO A 412 33.83 13.09 -28.72
N ALA A 413 33.35 14.32 -28.76
CA ALA A 413 32.00 14.67 -29.20
C ALA A 413 31.94 14.77 -30.73
N ALA A 414 30.76 14.51 -31.31
CA ALA A 414 30.45 14.82 -32.70
C ALA A 414 29.37 15.93 -32.73
N ALA A 415 29.54 16.89 -33.63
CA ALA A 415 28.63 18.03 -33.81
C ALA A 415 28.28 18.20 -35.30
N GLY A 416 27.08 18.73 -35.56
CA GLY A 416 26.56 19.03 -36.90
C GLY A 416 25.51 18.01 -37.39
N LEU A 417 24.52 18.38 -38.20
CA LEU A 417 24.32 19.66 -38.92
C LEU A 417 22.91 20.26 -38.71
N ARG A 418 22.82 21.56 -39.02
CA ARG A 418 21.56 22.32 -39.15
C ARG A 418 20.93 22.08 -40.53
N THR A 419 19.60 22.15 -40.61
CA THR A 419 18.89 22.79 -41.74
C THR A 419 17.79 23.71 -41.20
N SER A 420 17.29 24.61 -42.04
CA SER A 420 16.59 25.83 -41.61
C SER A 420 15.40 26.18 -42.52
N LYS A 421 14.46 26.97 -41.96
CA LYS A 421 13.43 27.79 -42.64
C LYS A 421 12.33 27.10 -43.47
N ARG A 422 11.09 27.26 -42.99
CA ARG A 422 9.96 28.07 -43.54
C ARG A 422 8.75 27.87 -42.60
N GLY A 423 7.80 28.77 -42.38
CA GLY A 423 7.65 30.15 -42.86
C GLY A 423 6.22 30.45 -43.29
N ARG A 424 5.41 31.06 -42.41
CA ARG A 424 4.06 31.66 -42.61
C ARG A 424 2.96 30.78 -43.24
N CYS A 425 1.86 30.59 -42.50
CA CYS A 425 0.68 31.45 -42.59
C CYS A 425 -0.15 31.34 -41.31
#